data_AF-A0A246Q4M2-F1
#
_entry.id   AF-A0A246Q4M2-F1
#
_cell.length_a   1.000
_cell.length_b   1.000
_cell.length_c   1.000
_cell.angle_alpha   90.00
_cell.angle_beta   90.00
_cell.angle_gamma   90.00
#
_symmetry.space_group_name_H-M   'P 1'
#
loop_
_entity.id
_entity.type
_entity.pdbx_description
1 polymer ?
#
loop_
_entity_poly.entity_id
_entity_poly.type
_entity_poly.pdbx_seq_one_letter_code
_entity_poly.pdbx_strand_id
1 'polypeptide(L)'
;MTNNDFTTLISRAERVLAQLEAYLPPAPPEIDWTARAFRWRRRGSRGWLDAVRHISRIDMGDLQHIERQKDIIDRNTRHFIDKKPANNVLMTGARGTGKSSLVKAMLATYGDQGLRLIEVDKSDLGDLADIVEMIGDRPERFIVFCDDLSFEEGEAGYKALKSVLDGSVTASGDNVLIYATSNRRHLMPEYMSENLQARHQPDGEIHPGETVEEKISLSERFGLWLSFYPFRQDDYLDIVYHWLRELGCPEEHVAPARTEALQWSIERGSRSGRVAFQFARDWAARHV
;
A
#
# COMPACT_ATOMS: atom_id res chain seq x y z
N MET A 1 -29.89 -38.94 34.21
CA MET A 1 -29.01 -39.31 33.09
C MET A 1 -28.02 -40.32 33.63
N THR A 2 -27.99 -41.51 33.05
CA THR A 2 -26.99 -42.51 33.45
C THR A 2 -25.64 -42.14 32.84
N ASN A 3 -24.54 -42.57 33.45
CA ASN A 3 -23.18 -42.30 32.95
C ASN A 3 -23.00 -42.71 31.47
N ASN A 4 -23.79 -43.70 31.02
CA ASN A 4 -23.78 -44.23 29.65
C ASN A 4 -24.44 -43.30 28.62
N ASP A 5 -25.46 -42.53 29.03
CA ASP A 5 -26.09 -41.53 28.17
C ASP A 5 -25.13 -40.36 27.88
N PHE A 6 -24.33 -39.99 28.88
CA PHE A 6 -23.35 -38.92 28.78
C PHE A 6 -22.19 -39.30 27.85
N THR A 7 -21.68 -40.52 27.96
CA THR A 7 -20.63 -41.04 27.06
C THR A 7 -21.12 -41.13 25.61
N THR A 8 -22.37 -41.55 25.40
CA THR A 8 -22.96 -41.62 24.06
C THR A 8 -23.14 -40.23 23.45
N LEU A 9 -23.54 -39.25 24.26
CA LEU A 9 -23.64 -37.85 23.83
C LEU A 9 -22.28 -37.28 23.44
N ILE A 10 -21.24 -37.48 24.26
CA ILE A 10 -19.87 -37.02 23.99
C ILE A 10 -19.36 -37.64 22.69
N SER A 11 -19.49 -38.96 22.52
CA SER A 11 -19.02 -39.63 21.30
C SER A 11 -19.72 -39.11 20.04
N ARG A 12 -21.03 -38.82 20.11
CA ARG A 12 -21.76 -38.20 18.99
C ARG A 12 -21.30 -36.76 18.74
N ALA A 13 -21.07 -35.98 19.79
CA ALA A 13 -20.58 -34.61 19.68
C ALA A 13 -19.18 -34.56 19.05
N GLU A 14 -18.25 -35.41 19.48
CA GLU A 14 -16.90 -35.53 18.89
C GLU A 14 -16.97 -35.89 17.41
N ARG A 15 -17.90 -36.78 17.02
CA ARG A 15 -18.08 -37.18 15.62
C ARG A 15 -18.60 -36.02 14.76
N VAL A 16 -19.52 -35.22 15.30
CA VAL A 16 -20.02 -33.99 14.64
C VAL A 16 -18.92 -32.93 14.57
N LEU A 17 -18.14 -32.74 15.64
CA LEU A 17 -17.00 -31.82 15.67
C LEU A 17 -15.93 -32.22 14.64
N ALA A 18 -15.58 -33.50 14.53
CA ALA A 18 -14.63 -33.98 13.53
C ALA A 18 -15.14 -33.77 12.09
N GLN A 19 -16.44 -33.95 11.84
CA GLN A 19 -17.03 -33.62 10.54
C GLN A 19 -17.00 -32.11 10.30
N LEU A 20 -17.33 -31.29 11.30
CA LEU A 20 -17.25 -29.83 11.19
C LEU A 20 -15.81 -29.37 10.94
N GLU A 21 -14.80 -29.90 11.63
CA GLU A 21 -13.39 -29.58 11.39
C GLU A 21 -12.93 -29.96 9.97
N ALA A 22 -13.46 -31.05 9.41
CA ALA A 22 -13.16 -31.45 8.03
C ALA A 22 -13.73 -30.48 6.98
N TYR A 23 -14.81 -29.75 7.31
CA TYR A 23 -15.49 -28.82 6.39
C TYR A 23 -15.24 -27.35 6.69
N LEU A 24 -14.88 -26.99 7.93
CA LEU A 24 -14.61 -25.62 8.33
C LEU A 24 -13.16 -25.26 8.00
N PRO A 25 -12.89 -24.05 7.48
CA PRO A 25 -11.53 -23.56 7.43
C PRO A 25 -10.95 -23.50 8.85
N PRO A 26 -9.64 -23.75 9.03
CA PRO A 26 -8.99 -23.59 10.31
C PRO A 26 -9.29 -22.20 10.88
N ALA A 27 -9.45 -22.13 12.21
CA ALA A 27 -9.63 -20.85 12.89
C ALA A 27 -8.47 -19.91 12.51
N PRO A 28 -8.76 -18.62 12.28
CA PRO A 28 -7.70 -17.66 12.03
C PRO A 28 -6.73 -17.67 13.22
N PRO A 29 -5.42 -17.55 12.96
CA PRO A 29 -4.44 -17.49 14.03
C PRO A 29 -4.67 -16.25 14.90
N GLU A 30 -4.23 -16.31 16.16
CA GLU A 30 -4.17 -15.11 17.00
C GLU A 30 -3.26 -14.07 16.36
N ILE A 31 -3.64 -12.80 16.48
CA ILE A 31 -2.88 -11.68 15.91
C ILE A 31 -1.65 -11.43 16.78
N ASP A 32 -0.46 -11.58 16.19
CA ASP A 32 0.81 -11.24 16.84
C ASP A 32 1.03 -9.73 16.84
N TRP A 33 0.54 -9.06 17.87
CA TRP A 33 0.67 -7.61 18.03
C TRP A 33 2.10 -7.11 18.29
N THR A 34 3.08 -8.01 18.49
CA THR A 34 4.50 -7.61 18.58
C THR A 34 5.07 -7.25 17.21
N ALA A 35 4.42 -7.68 16.13
CA ALA A 35 4.82 -7.36 14.77
C ALA A 35 4.60 -5.87 14.44
N ARG A 36 5.45 -5.33 13.56
CA ARG A 36 5.36 -3.95 13.08
C ARG A 36 4.56 -3.81 11.79
N ALA A 37 4.49 -4.87 11.01
CA ALA A 37 3.73 -4.90 9.77
C ALA A 37 2.80 -6.11 9.76
N PHE A 38 1.65 -5.93 9.16
CA PHE A 38 0.60 -6.92 8.98
C PHE A 38 0.17 -6.92 7.52
N ARG A 39 -0.37 -8.06 7.08
CA ARG A 39 -1.11 -8.16 5.84
C ARG A 39 -2.52 -8.62 6.18
N TRP A 40 -3.53 -7.95 5.66
CA TRP A 40 -4.89 -8.44 5.75
C TRP A 40 -5.02 -9.71 4.91
N ARG A 41 -5.57 -10.76 5.52
CA ARG A 41 -5.86 -12.03 4.87
C ARG A 41 -7.33 -12.31 5.01
N ARG A 42 -7.96 -12.73 3.92
CA ARG A 42 -9.34 -13.20 3.92
C ARG A 42 -9.41 -14.65 3.49
N ARG A 43 -10.24 -15.44 4.18
CA ARG A 43 -10.63 -16.79 3.78
C ARG A 43 -12.13 -16.97 4.00
N GLY A 44 -12.88 -16.97 2.90
CA GLY A 44 -14.35 -16.98 2.95
C GLY A 44 -14.89 -15.69 3.59
N SER A 45 -15.69 -15.84 4.63
CA SER A 45 -16.28 -14.71 5.38
C SER A 45 -15.41 -14.18 6.52
N ARG A 46 -14.25 -14.78 6.79
CA ARG A 46 -13.35 -14.37 7.89
C ARG A 46 -12.11 -13.68 7.36
N GLY A 47 -11.76 -12.55 7.96
CA GLY A 47 -10.50 -11.87 7.75
C GLY A 47 -9.68 -11.77 9.04
N TRP A 48 -8.35 -11.69 8.91
CA TRP A 48 -7.43 -11.51 10.03
C TRP A 48 -6.16 -10.76 9.61
N LEU A 49 -5.46 -10.20 10.60
CA LEU A 49 -4.14 -9.59 10.42
C LEU A 49 -3.05 -10.64 10.56
N ASP A 50 -2.36 -10.92 9.46
CA ASP A 50 -1.23 -11.85 9.42
C ASP A 50 0.10 -11.08 9.58
N ALA A 51 0.90 -11.45 10.58
CA ALA A 51 2.13 -10.74 10.91
C ALA A 51 3.22 -10.93 9.83
N VAL A 52 3.76 -9.82 9.32
CA VAL A 52 4.85 -9.83 8.34
C VAL A 52 6.19 -9.87 9.07
N ARG A 53 6.78 -11.07 9.15
CA ARG A 53 8.05 -11.31 9.87
C ARG A 53 9.29 -10.74 9.17
N HIS A 54 9.27 -10.69 7.85
CA HIS A 54 10.40 -10.23 7.04
C HIS A 54 9.99 -8.98 6.25
N ILE A 55 10.31 -7.83 6.82
CA ILE A 55 10.10 -6.54 6.16
C ILE A 55 11.40 -6.19 5.45
N SER A 56 11.37 -6.05 4.12
CA SER A 56 12.51 -5.51 3.38
C SER A 56 12.78 -4.10 3.89
N ARG A 57 13.92 -3.92 4.58
CA ARG A 57 14.34 -2.61 5.06
C ARG A 57 14.81 -1.80 3.87
N ILE A 58 14.22 -0.63 3.72
CA ILE A 58 14.63 0.41 2.78
C ILE A 58 14.79 1.64 3.65
N ASP A 59 16.00 2.17 3.71
CA ASP A 59 16.25 3.36 4.50
C ASP A 59 15.89 4.61 3.68
N MET A 60 15.55 5.71 4.35
CA MET A 60 15.20 6.97 3.67
C MET A 60 16.34 7.49 2.79
N GLY A 61 17.58 7.15 3.12
CA GLY A 61 18.77 7.47 2.33
C GLY A 61 18.79 6.79 0.97
N ASP A 62 18.16 5.62 0.81
CA ASP A 62 18.21 4.83 -0.44
C ASP A 62 17.33 5.39 -1.55
N LEU A 63 16.34 6.20 -1.19
CA LEU A 63 15.31 6.68 -2.11
C LEU A 63 15.75 7.98 -2.81
N GLN A 64 16.61 7.92 -3.80
CA GLN A 64 17.13 9.15 -4.44
C GLN A 64 16.08 9.90 -5.29
N HIS A 65 16.27 11.22 -5.44
CA HIS A 65 15.51 12.12 -6.32
C HIS A 65 14.01 12.25 -6.01
N ILE A 66 13.61 11.99 -4.75
CA ILE A 66 12.24 12.15 -4.25
C ILE A 66 12.19 12.94 -2.94
N GLU A 67 13.13 13.86 -2.73
CA GLU A 67 13.37 14.59 -1.48
C GLU A 67 12.12 15.37 -1.04
N ARG A 68 11.46 16.05 -1.97
CA ARG A 68 10.22 16.77 -1.67
C ARG A 68 9.13 15.82 -1.15
N GLN A 69 8.98 14.65 -1.77
CA GLN A 69 7.99 13.65 -1.36
C GLN A 69 8.34 13.06 0.01
N LYS A 70 9.63 12.82 0.27
CA LYS A 70 10.14 12.40 1.60
C LYS A 70 9.78 13.42 2.68
N ASP A 71 10.08 14.69 2.47
CA ASP A 71 9.85 15.72 3.48
C ASP A 71 8.37 15.87 3.82
N ILE A 72 7.50 15.83 2.81
CA ILE A 72 6.06 15.95 3.00
C ILE A 72 5.50 14.75 3.76
N ILE A 73 5.86 13.52 3.36
CA ILE A 73 5.33 12.31 4.02
C ILE A 73 5.92 12.12 5.42
N ASP A 74 7.19 12.47 5.61
CA ASP A 74 7.87 12.38 6.91
C ASP A 74 7.19 13.31 7.91
N ARG A 75 6.98 14.58 7.53
CA ARG A 75 6.26 15.55 8.36
C ARG A 75 4.86 15.06 8.72
N ASN A 76 4.11 14.53 7.75
CA ASN A 76 2.75 14.01 7.98
C ASN A 76 2.75 12.81 8.94
N THR A 77 3.66 11.87 8.73
CA THR A 77 3.80 10.66 9.56
C THR A 77 4.25 11.02 10.98
N ARG A 78 5.17 11.97 11.11
CA ARG A 78 5.59 12.49 12.42
C ARG A 78 4.45 13.15 13.17
N HIS A 79 3.63 13.98 12.51
CA HIS A 79 2.43 14.55 13.12
C HIS A 79 1.49 13.45 13.63
N PHE A 80 1.28 12.41 12.83
CA PHE A 80 0.42 11.29 13.20
C PHE A 80 0.92 10.54 14.45
N ILE A 81 2.23 10.29 14.52
CA ILE A 81 2.88 9.68 15.69
C ILE A 81 2.77 10.58 16.93
N ASP A 82 2.96 11.89 16.76
CA ASP A 82 2.79 12.90 17.80
C ASP A 82 1.32 13.14 18.22
N LYS A 83 0.36 12.39 17.65
CA LYS A 83 -1.09 12.56 17.87
C LYS A 83 -1.60 13.95 17.45
N LYS A 84 -0.96 14.57 16.47
CA LYS A 84 -1.39 15.81 15.81
C LYS A 84 -2.21 15.48 14.55
N PRO A 85 -3.00 16.44 14.04
CA PRO A 85 -3.71 16.27 12.77
C PRO A 85 -2.75 15.88 11.63
N ALA A 86 -3.12 14.83 10.91
CA ALA A 86 -2.41 14.29 9.78
C ALA A 86 -3.41 13.85 8.70
N ASN A 87 -2.94 13.73 7.45
CA ASN A 87 -3.79 13.48 6.30
C ASN A 87 -3.58 12.08 5.74
N ASN A 88 -4.63 11.54 5.13
CA ASN A 88 -4.54 10.41 4.22
C ASN A 88 -3.71 10.83 2.98
N VAL A 89 -2.89 9.90 2.48
CA VAL A 89 -1.92 10.18 1.42
C VAL A 89 -2.21 9.35 0.17
N LEU A 90 -2.33 10.02 -0.97
CA LEU A 90 -2.37 9.40 -2.29
C LEU A 90 -1.05 9.66 -3.03
N MET A 91 -0.36 8.59 -3.41
CA MET A 91 0.87 8.64 -4.18
C MET A 91 0.61 8.21 -5.61
N THR A 92 0.70 9.13 -6.56
CA THR A 92 0.49 8.84 -7.98
C THR A 92 1.79 8.88 -8.75
N GLY A 93 1.92 8.10 -9.83
CA GLY A 93 3.06 8.23 -10.74
C GLY A 93 3.54 6.90 -11.31
N ALA A 94 4.66 6.95 -12.03
CA ALA A 94 5.18 5.78 -12.75
C ALA A 94 5.58 4.62 -11.82
N ARG A 95 5.63 3.41 -12.38
CA ARG A 95 6.07 2.20 -11.66
C ARG A 95 7.56 2.30 -11.33
N GLY A 96 7.93 1.83 -10.14
CA GLY A 96 9.34 1.75 -9.71
C GLY A 96 10.00 3.07 -9.32
N THR A 97 9.22 4.14 -9.09
CA THR A 97 9.70 5.45 -8.61
C THR A 97 9.83 5.56 -7.08
N GLY A 98 9.55 4.47 -6.35
CA GLY A 98 9.75 4.43 -4.90
C GLY A 98 8.50 4.70 -4.03
N LYS A 99 7.29 4.77 -4.60
CA LYS A 99 6.03 5.00 -3.86
C LYS A 99 5.84 4.05 -2.66
N SER A 100 5.78 2.74 -2.94
CA SER A 100 5.59 1.71 -1.90
C SER A 100 6.82 1.61 -0.98
N SER A 101 8.02 1.85 -1.53
CA SER A 101 9.27 1.88 -0.77
C SER A 101 9.29 3.01 0.26
N LEU A 102 8.73 4.18 -0.08
CA LEU A 102 8.64 5.33 0.81
C LEU A 102 7.76 5.04 2.03
N VAL A 103 6.64 4.33 1.85
CA VAL A 103 5.80 3.87 2.97
C VAL A 103 6.55 2.89 3.87
N LYS A 104 7.30 1.96 3.28
CA LYS A 104 8.14 1.02 4.04
C LYS A 104 9.26 1.73 4.80
N ALA A 105 9.85 2.78 4.23
CA ALA A 105 10.84 3.61 4.90
C ALA A 105 10.25 4.37 6.09
N MET A 106 8.98 4.80 6.02
CA MET A 106 8.27 5.38 7.18
C MET A 106 8.13 4.37 8.32
N LEU A 107 7.77 3.12 8.00
CA LEU A 107 7.71 2.05 9.01
C LEU A 107 9.09 1.77 9.62
N ALA A 108 10.14 1.73 8.81
CA ALA A 108 11.51 1.55 9.29
C ALA A 108 11.94 2.68 10.24
N THR A 109 11.51 3.92 9.95
CA THR A 109 11.87 5.12 10.73
C THR A 109 11.08 5.24 12.04
N TYR A 110 9.76 5.02 12.00
CA TYR A 110 8.86 5.30 13.12
C TYR A 110 8.28 4.05 13.80
N GLY A 111 8.65 2.84 13.36
CA GLY A 111 8.12 1.58 13.91
C GLY A 111 8.40 1.38 15.40
N ASP A 112 9.56 1.84 15.87
CA ASP A 112 9.95 1.85 17.29
C ASP A 112 9.14 2.86 18.13
N GLN A 113 8.52 3.84 17.48
CA GLN A 113 7.69 4.87 18.12
C GLN A 113 6.19 4.51 18.12
N GLY A 114 5.86 3.26 17.78
CA GLY A 114 4.49 2.77 17.76
C GLY A 114 3.80 2.84 16.40
N LEU A 115 4.51 3.17 15.31
CA LEU A 115 3.95 3.04 13.96
C LEU A 115 3.78 1.55 13.59
N ARG A 116 2.64 1.22 13.00
CA ARG A 116 2.31 -0.09 12.45
C ARG A 116 1.82 0.07 11.01
N LEU A 117 2.11 -0.90 10.16
CA LEU A 117 1.68 -0.93 8.77
C LEU A 117 0.75 -2.10 8.53
N ILE A 118 -0.38 -1.88 7.87
CA ILE A 118 -1.30 -2.94 7.44
C ILE A 118 -1.40 -2.89 5.93
N GLU A 119 -0.85 -3.87 5.23
CA GLU A 119 -1.04 -4.02 3.78
C GLU A 119 -2.43 -4.63 3.51
N VAL A 120 -3.24 -3.94 2.71
CA VAL A 120 -4.57 -4.41 2.26
C VAL A 120 -4.56 -4.50 0.74
N ASP A 121 -4.94 -5.65 0.21
CA ASP A 121 -5.08 -5.83 -1.24
C ASP A 121 -6.33 -5.09 -1.74
N LYS A 122 -6.29 -4.67 -3.00
CA LYS A 122 -7.43 -4.05 -3.67
C LYS A 122 -8.70 -4.92 -3.57
N SER A 123 -8.58 -6.25 -3.66
CA SER A 123 -9.73 -7.16 -3.57
C SER A 123 -10.43 -7.13 -2.21
N ASP A 124 -9.69 -6.73 -1.17
CA ASP A 124 -10.13 -6.85 0.23
C ASP A 124 -10.51 -5.48 0.83
N LEU A 125 -10.56 -4.42 0.02
CA LEU A 125 -10.93 -3.07 0.47
C LEU A 125 -12.35 -2.99 1.05
N GLY A 126 -13.22 -3.97 0.73
CA GLY A 126 -14.54 -4.09 1.34
C GLY A 126 -14.49 -4.25 2.86
N ASP A 127 -13.38 -4.75 3.41
CA ASP A 127 -13.22 -5.04 4.84
C ASP A 127 -12.55 -3.88 5.61
N LEU A 128 -12.32 -2.73 4.95
CA LEU A 128 -11.62 -1.60 5.59
C LEU A 128 -12.29 -1.13 6.89
N ALA A 129 -13.62 -1.10 6.94
CA ALA A 129 -14.36 -0.73 8.16
C ALA A 129 -14.07 -1.71 9.31
N ASP A 130 -14.09 -3.02 9.02
CA ASP A 130 -13.81 -4.06 10.02
C ASP A 130 -12.35 -4.00 10.50
N ILE A 131 -11.40 -3.70 9.60
CA ILE A 131 -9.99 -3.51 9.95
C ILE A 131 -9.82 -2.31 10.89
N VAL A 132 -10.48 -1.18 10.59
CA VAL A 132 -10.43 0.03 11.42
C VAL A 132 -11.04 -0.21 12.79
N GLU A 133 -12.18 -0.89 12.86
CA GLU A 133 -12.81 -1.26 14.12
C GLU A 133 -11.90 -2.18 14.96
N MET A 134 -11.29 -3.19 14.34
CA MET A 134 -10.38 -4.13 15.01
C MET A 134 -9.17 -3.45 15.67
N ILE A 135 -8.66 -2.37 15.08
CA ILE A 135 -7.48 -1.66 15.58
C ILE A 135 -7.81 -0.37 16.34
N GLY A 136 -9.08 0.03 16.43
CA GLY A 136 -9.49 1.34 16.96
C GLY A 136 -9.08 1.58 18.41
N ASP A 137 -9.20 0.58 19.28
CA ASP A 137 -8.87 0.70 20.71
C ASP A 137 -7.37 0.54 21.02
N ARG A 138 -6.54 0.37 19.99
CA ARG A 138 -5.12 0.10 20.15
C ARG A 138 -4.31 1.38 20.34
N PRO A 139 -3.28 1.36 21.21
CA PRO A 139 -2.44 2.53 21.45
C PRO A 139 -1.49 2.85 20.29
N GLU A 140 -1.18 1.87 19.44
CA GLU A 140 -0.33 2.06 18.26
C GLU A 140 -1.01 2.96 17.20
N ARG A 141 -0.20 3.48 16.28
CA ARG A 141 -0.64 4.28 15.13
C ARG A 141 -0.53 3.44 13.85
N PHE A 142 -1.63 3.25 13.14
CA PHE A 142 -1.71 2.37 11.99
C PHE A 142 -1.78 3.13 10.68
N ILE A 143 -0.88 2.80 9.74
CA ILE A 143 -1.04 3.14 8.33
C ILE A 143 -1.65 1.93 7.64
N VAL A 144 -2.86 2.08 7.12
CA VAL A 144 -3.47 1.13 6.18
C VAL A 144 -2.96 1.46 4.79
N PHE A 145 -2.18 0.55 4.21
CA PHE A 145 -1.50 0.72 2.96
C PHE A 145 -2.13 -0.12 1.84
N CYS A 146 -2.56 0.56 0.78
CA CYS A 146 -3.13 -0.05 -0.42
C CYS A 146 -2.18 0.19 -1.61
N ASP A 147 -1.55 -0.86 -2.12
CA ASP A 147 -0.61 -0.75 -3.25
C ASP A 147 -1.34 -0.90 -4.60
N ASP A 148 -0.93 -0.12 -5.60
CA ASP A 148 -1.49 -0.11 -6.97
C ASP A 148 -3.03 0.03 -7.02
N LEU A 149 -3.56 0.95 -6.23
CA LEU A 149 -4.96 1.30 -6.19
C LEU A 149 -5.42 1.88 -7.53
N SER A 150 -6.26 1.13 -8.23
CA SER A 150 -6.99 1.57 -9.40
C SER A 150 -8.25 0.73 -9.50
N PHE A 151 -9.41 1.35 -9.69
CA PHE A 151 -10.70 0.66 -9.70
C PHE A 151 -11.22 0.47 -11.12
N GLU A 152 -11.97 -0.60 -11.31
CA GLU A 152 -12.82 -0.78 -12.50
C GLU A 152 -14.26 -0.37 -12.17
N GLU A 153 -15.07 -0.16 -13.21
CA GLU A 153 -16.46 0.26 -13.05
C GLU A 153 -17.27 -0.86 -12.35
N GLY A 154 -18.00 -0.51 -11.29
CA GLY A 154 -18.80 -1.46 -10.51
C GLY A 154 -18.06 -2.17 -9.36
N GLU A 155 -16.77 -1.89 -9.12
CA GLU A 155 -16.05 -2.48 -7.98
C GLU A 155 -16.54 -1.93 -6.63
N ALA A 156 -16.94 -2.82 -5.72
CA ALA A 156 -17.47 -2.46 -4.41
C ALA A 156 -16.43 -1.80 -3.48
N GLY A 157 -15.14 -2.10 -3.66
CA GLY A 157 -14.04 -1.58 -2.84
C GLY A 157 -13.95 -0.05 -2.83
N TYR A 158 -14.40 0.60 -3.92
CA TYR A 158 -14.48 2.06 -4.02
C TYR A 158 -15.38 2.67 -2.94
N LYS A 159 -16.56 2.09 -2.69
CA LYS A 159 -17.54 2.62 -1.73
C LYS A 159 -17.04 2.49 -0.30
N ALA A 160 -16.40 1.36 0.02
CA ALA A 160 -15.81 1.11 1.33
C ALA A 160 -14.69 2.12 1.63
N LEU A 161 -13.76 2.31 0.69
CA LEU A 161 -12.68 3.28 0.84
C LEU A 161 -13.22 4.72 0.98
N LYS A 162 -14.19 5.11 0.16
CA LYS A 162 -14.83 6.43 0.24
C LYS A 162 -15.43 6.68 1.62
N SER A 163 -16.16 5.70 2.15
CA SER A 163 -16.81 5.82 3.45
C SER A 163 -15.82 6.02 4.61
N VAL A 164 -14.70 5.30 4.59
CA VAL A 164 -13.65 5.44 5.61
C VAL A 164 -12.93 6.80 5.49
N LEU A 165 -12.69 7.27 4.27
CA LEU A 165 -12.10 8.59 4.02
C LEU A 165 -13.04 9.75 4.41
N ASP A 166 -14.35 9.57 4.25
CA ASP A 166 -15.38 10.53 4.66
C ASP A 166 -15.61 10.53 6.19
N GLY A 167 -15.08 9.54 6.90
CA GLY A 167 -15.27 9.37 8.35
C GLY A 167 -16.71 9.01 8.72
N SER A 168 -17.50 8.46 7.79
CA SER A 168 -18.96 8.38 7.89
C SER A 168 -19.52 7.14 8.61
N VAL A 169 -18.71 6.13 8.90
CA VAL A 169 -19.22 4.83 9.44
C VAL A 169 -18.64 4.46 10.80
N THR A 170 -17.45 4.91 11.11
CA THR A 170 -16.78 4.79 12.39
C THR A 170 -15.86 5.98 12.42
N ALA A 171 -15.88 6.79 13.47
CA ALA A 171 -14.92 7.89 13.61
C ALA A 171 -13.54 7.28 13.34
N SER A 172 -12.94 7.59 12.19
CA SER A 172 -11.63 7.07 11.81
C SER A 172 -10.75 7.40 12.98
N GLY A 173 -10.39 6.39 13.78
CA GLY A 173 -9.77 6.65 15.07
C GLY A 173 -8.58 7.57 14.84
N ASP A 174 -8.26 8.44 15.80
CA ASP A 174 -7.06 9.30 15.74
C ASP A 174 -5.76 8.47 15.56
N ASN A 175 -5.87 7.14 15.53
CA ASN A 175 -4.85 6.15 15.33
C ASN A 175 -4.81 5.47 13.95
N VAL A 176 -5.59 5.89 12.94
CA VAL A 176 -5.52 5.32 11.57
C VAL A 176 -5.32 6.37 10.48
N LEU A 177 -4.41 6.10 9.54
CA LEU A 177 -4.27 6.81 8.25
C LEU A 177 -4.31 5.84 7.08
N ILE A 178 -4.86 6.28 5.95
CA ILE A 178 -4.85 5.53 4.70
C ILE A 178 -3.79 6.10 3.76
N TYR A 179 -2.82 5.27 3.40
CA TYR A 179 -1.82 5.56 2.36
C TYR A 179 -2.10 4.68 1.14
N ALA A 180 -2.26 5.27 -0.03
CA ALA A 180 -2.51 4.53 -1.26
C ALA A 180 -1.46 4.89 -2.32
N THR A 181 -1.02 3.91 -3.12
CA THR A 181 -0.27 4.18 -4.35
C THR A 181 -1.17 3.96 -5.56
N SER A 182 -0.97 4.72 -6.62
CA SER A 182 -1.60 4.48 -7.92
C SER A 182 -0.63 4.73 -9.05
N ASN A 183 -0.74 3.92 -10.10
CA ASN A 183 -0.05 4.19 -11.36
C ASN A 183 -0.85 5.12 -12.29
N ARG A 184 -2.09 5.44 -11.92
CA ARG A 184 -2.96 6.40 -12.62
C ARG A 184 -3.05 7.69 -11.79
N ARG A 185 -3.31 8.82 -12.47
CA ARG A 185 -3.58 10.10 -11.78
C ARG A 185 -4.94 10.08 -11.09
N HIS A 186 -5.92 9.46 -11.73
CA HIS A 186 -7.26 9.24 -11.20
C HIS A 186 -7.42 7.76 -10.84
N LEU A 187 -8.01 7.49 -9.67
CA LEU A 187 -8.20 6.12 -9.17
C LEU A 187 -9.18 5.30 -10.02
N MET A 188 -9.99 5.95 -10.86
CA MET A 188 -10.94 5.30 -11.76
C MET A 188 -10.63 5.69 -13.21
N PRO A 189 -10.91 4.82 -14.19
CA PRO A 189 -10.70 5.13 -15.61
C PRO A 189 -11.59 6.29 -16.05
N GLU A 190 -11.04 7.20 -16.84
CA GLU A 190 -11.79 8.22 -17.58
C GLU A 190 -12.02 7.69 -18.99
N TYR A 191 -13.28 7.46 -19.38
CA TYR A 191 -13.58 7.07 -20.76
C TYR A 191 -13.86 8.32 -21.61
N MET A 192 -13.28 8.35 -22.82
CA MET A 192 -13.51 9.46 -23.77
C MET A 192 -15.00 9.67 -24.06
N SER A 193 -15.81 8.60 -24.02
CA SER A 193 -17.27 8.64 -24.16
C SER A 193 -17.98 9.35 -23.01
N GLU A 194 -17.44 9.32 -21.79
CA GLU A 194 -18.00 10.02 -20.62
C GLU A 194 -17.71 11.53 -20.72
N ASN A 195 -16.53 11.92 -21.24
CA ASN A 195 -16.21 13.31 -21.55
C ASN A 195 -17.13 13.90 -22.62
N LEU A 196 -17.56 13.08 -23.59
CA LEU A 196 -18.50 13.45 -24.66
C LEU A 196 -19.97 13.54 -24.19
N GLN A 197 -20.30 13.01 -23.00
CA GLN A 197 -21.62 13.15 -22.37
C GLN A 197 -21.75 14.42 -21.52
N ALA A 198 -20.69 15.24 -21.42
CA ALA A 198 -20.79 16.56 -20.83
C ALA A 198 -21.83 17.38 -21.60
N ARG A 199 -22.99 17.61 -20.98
CA ARG A 199 -24.09 18.34 -21.60
C ARG A 199 -23.73 19.82 -21.59
N HIS A 200 -23.53 20.40 -22.77
CA HIS A 200 -23.51 21.84 -22.94
C HIS A 200 -24.91 22.39 -22.62
N GLN A 201 -25.06 23.08 -21.49
CA GLN A 201 -26.24 23.91 -21.25
C GLN A 201 -26.14 25.23 -22.03
N PRO A 202 -27.27 25.94 -22.27
CA PRO A 202 -27.30 27.18 -23.04
C PRO A 202 -26.47 28.34 -22.46
N ASP A 203 -25.94 28.20 -21.23
CA ASP A 203 -25.09 29.18 -20.56
C ASP A 203 -23.57 28.96 -20.77
N GLY A 204 -23.19 27.86 -21.44
CA GLY A 204 -21.79 27.55 -21.73
C GLY A 204 -21.04 26.83 -20.59
N GLU A 205 -21.70 26.46 -19.49
CA GLU A 205 -21.09 25.67 -18.43
C GLU A 205 -21.06 24.17 -18.82
N ILE A 206 -19.87 23.57 -18.69
CA ILE A 206 -19.63 22.14 -18.93
C ILE A 206 -19.80 21.42 -17.60
N HIS A 207 -20.90 20.71 -17.41
CA HIS A 207 -21.07 19.80 -16.27
C HIS A 207 -20.46 18.42 -16.60
N PRO A 208 -19.48 17.93 -15.82
CA PRO A 208 -19.05 16.54 -15.91
C PRO A 208 -20.25 15.61 -15.59
N GLY A 209 -20.34 14.45 -16.23
CA GLY A 209 -21.38 13.47 -15.89
C GLY A 209 -21.23 12.99 -14.44
N GLU A 210 -22.34 12.57 -13.79
CA GLU A 210 -22.38 12.13 -12.38
C GLU A 210 -21.26 11.11 -12.04
N THR A 211 -20.94 10.20 -12.97
CA THR A 211 -19.85 9.23 -12.80
C THR A 211 -18.46 9.88 -12.72
N VAL A 212 -18.22 11.00 -13.40
CA VAL A 212 -16.93 11.72 -13.37
C VAL A 212 -16.77 12.51 -12.07
N GLU A 213 -17.84 13.15 -11.58
CA GLU A 213 -17.83 13.83 -10.27
C GLU A 213 -17.56 12.84 -9.13
N GLU A 214 -18.15 11.64 -9.17
CA GLU A 214 -17.86 10.59 -8.19
C GLU A 214 -16.38 10.17 -8.22
N LYS A 215 -15.78 9.98 -9.41
CA LYS A 215 -14.37 9.59 -9.58
C LYS A 215 -13.39 10.63 -9.02
N ILE A 216 -13.67 11.91 -9.24
CA ILE A 216 -12.88 13.02 -8.71
C ILE A 216 -13.07 13.11 -7.19
N SER A 217 -14.30 12.92 -6.70
CA SER A 217 -14.64 13.06 -5.29
C SER A 217 -13.82 12.16 -4.37
N LEU A 218 -13.47 10.93 -4.78
CA LEU A 218 -12.67 10.04 -3.93
C LEU A 218 -11.21 10.50 -3.81
N SER A 219 -10.62 10.88 -4.93
CA SER A 219 -9.20 11.27 -4.94
C SER A 219 -9.02 12.54 -4.09
N GLU A 220 -9.98 13.47 -4.14
CA GLU A 220 -9.95 14.72 -3.36
C GLU A 220 -10.04 14.51 -1.84
N ARG A 221 -10.50 13.34 -1.36
CA ARG A 221 -10.53 13.02 0.08
C ARG A 221 -9.16 12.70 0.66
N PHE A 222 -8.16 12.48 -0.19
CA PHE A 222 -6.77 12.41 0.26
C PHE A 222 -6.25 13.83 0.48
N GLY A 223 -6.01 14.19 1.74
CA GLY A 223 -5.50 15.53 2.09
C GLY A 223 -4.06 15.80 1.63
N LEU A 224 -3.31 14.76 1.25
CA LEU A 224 -1.97 14.89 0.67
C LEU A 224 -1.81 14.08 -0.61
N TRP A 225 -1.38 14.78 -1.68
CA TRP A 225 -1.13 14.19 -2.99
C TRP A 225 0.36 14.29 -3.31
N LEU A 226 1.00 13.13 -3.51
CA LEU A 226 2.40 13.04 -3.86
C LEU A 226 2.55 12.48 -5.28
N SER A 227 3.04 13.31 -6.19
CA SER A 227 3.29 12.92 -7.59
C SER A 227 4.74 12.47 -7.76
N PHE A 228 4.92 11.29 -8.35
CA PHE A 228 6.20 10.68 -8.64
C PHE A 228 6.42 10.62 -10.15
N TYR A 229 7.36 11.45 -10.62
CA TYR A 229 7.68 11.53 -12.04
C TYR A 229 8.69 10.44 -12.44
N PRO A 230 8.69 10.01 -13.71
CA PRO A 230 9.76 9.17 -14.23
C PRO A 230 11.13 9.84 -14.04
N PHE A 231 12.15 9.04 -13.73
CA PHE A 231 13.51 9.55 -13.55
C PHE A 231 14.09 10.02 -14.89
N ARG A 232 14.86 11.12 -14.82
CA ARG A 232 15.73 11.51 -15.93
C ARG A 232 16.85 10.48 -16.06
N GLN A 233 17.58 10.55 -17.17
CA GLN A 233 18.70 9.63 -17.39
C GLN A 233 19.76 9.78 -16.30
N ASP A 234 20.10 11.01 -15.93
CA ASP A 234 21.13 11.28 -14.93
C ASP A 234 20.66 10.82 -13.55
N ASP A 235 19.40 11.11 -13.17
CA ASP A 235 18.80 10.57 -11.93
C ASP A 235 18.85 9.03 -11.88
N TYR A 236 18.58 8.37 -13.01
CA TYR A 236 18.66 6.91 -13.11
C TYR A 236 20.10 6.40 -12.89
N LEU A 237 21.09 7.08 -13.48
CA LEU A 237 22.50 6.73 -13.31
C LEU A 237 22.97 6.97 -11.88
N ASP A 238 22.56 8.06 -11.25
CA ASP A 238 22.86 8.36 -9.85
C ASP A 238 22.32 7.25 -8.94
N ILE A 239 21.09 6.77 -9.17
CA ILE A 239 20.52 5.63 -8.44
C ILE A 239 21.31 4.34 -8.70
N VAL A 240 21.75 4.08 -9.94
CA VAL A 240 22.60 2.92 -10.24
C VAL A 240 23.90 2.98 -9.44
N TYR A 241 24.59 4.13 -9.46
CA TYR A 241 25.84 4.29 -8.75
C TYR A 241 25.67 4.19 -7.23
N HIS A 242 24.56 4.73 -6.69
CA HIS A 242 24.18 4.53 -5.28
C HIS A 242 24.13 3.04 -4.94
N TRP A 243 23.36 2.25 -5.68
CA TRP A 243 23.22 0.81 -5.41
C TRP A 243 24.50 0.01 -5.66
N LEU A 244 25.32 0.38 -6.63
CA LEU A 244 26.62 -0.27 -6.83
C LEU A 244 27.52 -0.10 -5.62
N ARG A 245 27.57 1.10 -5.04
CA ARG A 245 28.35 1.37 -3.82
C ARG A 245 27.78 0.66 -2.60
N GLU A 246 26.47 0.67 -2.42
CA GLU A 246 25.79 -0.08 -1.35
C GLU A 246 26.02 -1.60 -1.45
N LEU A 247 26.17 -2.14 -2.66
CA LEU A 247 26.48 -3.55 -2.90
C LEU A 247 27.98 -3.87 -2.79
N GLY A 248 28.83 -2.89 -2.46
CA GLY A 248 30.27 -3.08 -2.26
C GLY A 248 31.08 -3.15 -3.57
N CYS A 249 30.55 -2.65 -4.68
CA CYS A 249 31.29 -2.59 -5.94
C CYS A 249 32.47 -1.61 -5.83
N PRO A 250 33.71 -2.01 -6.20
CA PRO A 250 34.85 -1.12 -6.22
C PRO A 250 34.61 0.12 -7.09
N GLU A 251 35.08 1.30 -6.68
CA GLU A 251 34.81 2.57 -7.39
C GLU A 251 35.33 2.56 -8.84
N GLU A 252 36.38 1.78 -9.13
CA GLU A 252 36.91 1.56 -10.47
C GLU A 252 35.90 0.89 -11.43
N HIS A 253 34.90 0.19 -10.90
CA HIS A 253 33.84 -0.47 -11.66
C HIS A 253 32.52 0.32 -11.69
N VAL A 254 32.38 1.39 -10.91
CA VAL A 254 31.13 2.18 -10.84
C VAL A 254 30.93 3.04 -12.09
N ALA A 255 31.90 3.88 -12.44
CA ALA A 255 31.79 4.76 -13.61
C ALA A 255 31.72 4.00 -14.95
N PRO A 256 32.46 2.89 -15.17
CA PRO A 256 32.33 2.08 -16.38
C PRO A 256 30.95 1.43 -16.57
N ALA A 257 30.18 1.23 -15.49
CA ALA A 257 28.84 0.62 -15.55
C ALA A 257 27.84 1.46 -16.35
N ARG A 258 28.11 2.76 -16.58
CA ARG A 258 27.19 3.71 -17.22
C ARG A 258 26.57 3.21 -18.52
N THR A 259 27.39 2.74 -19.46
CA THR A 259 26.91 2.36 -20.80
C THR A 259 25.98 1.17 -20.73
N GLU A 260 26.35 0.15 -19.96
CA GLU A 260 25.56 -1.07 -19.80
C GLU A 260 24.28 -0.79 -19.00
N ALA A 261 24.34 0.09 -17.99
CA ALA A 261 23.15 0.53 -17.26
C ALA A 261 22.11 1.18 -18.18
N LEU A 262 22.56 2.04 -19.09
CA LEU A 262 21.65 2.68 -20.05
C LEU A 262 21.05 1.67 -21.03
N GLN A 263 21.84 0.73 -21.53
CA GLN A 263 21.35 -0.36 -22.38
C GLN A 263 20.31 -1.21 -21.65
N TRP A 264 20.59 -1.60 -20.41
CA TRP A 264 19.66 -2.33 -19.55
C TRP A 264 18.33 -1.59 -19.37
N SER A 265 18.37 -0.27 -19.17
CA SER A 265 17.14 0.54 -19.03
C SER A 265 16.29 0.55 -20.30
N ILE A 266 16.92 0.52 -21.48
CA ILE A 266 16.25 0.49 -22.79
C ILE A 266 15.61 -0.89 -23.01
N GLU A 267 16.34 -1.97 -22.74
CA GLU A 267 15.82 -3.34 -22.85
C GLU A 267 14.63 -3.58 -21.91
N ARG A 268 14.67 -3.00 -20.71
CA ARG A 268 13.56 -3.04 -19.74
C ARG A 268 12.44 -2.05 -20.04
N GLY A 269 12.63 -1.15 -21.01
CA GLY A 269 11.65 -0.13 -21.39
C GLY A 269 11.32 0.90 -20.30
N SER A 270 12.14 1.04 -19.25
CA SER A 270 11.90 2.04 -18.20
C SER A 270 13.16 2.44 -17.43
N ARG A 271 13.19 3.70 -17.02
CA ARG A 271 14.15 4.24 -16.06
C ARG A 271 13.46 4.36 -14.70
N SER A 272 13.71 3.39 -13.83
CA SER A 272 13.11 3.30 -12.50
C SER A 272 14.15 2.86 -11.48
N GLY A 273 13.95 3.19 -10.21
CA GLY A 273 14.83 2.74 -9.13
C GLY A 273 14.85 1.21 -9.01
N ARG A 274 13.73 0.55 -9.34
CA ARG A 274 13.66 -0.92 -9.46
C ARG A 274 14.60 -1.45 -10.54
N VAL A 275 14.57 -0.86 -11.74
CA VAL A 275 15.44 -1.27 -12.86
C VAL A 275 16.91 -0.97 -12.54
N ALA A 276 17.18 0.16 -11.89
CA ALA A 276 18.52 0.53 -11.44
C ALA A 276 19.09 -0.49 -10.44
N PHE A 277 18.32 -0.87 -9.43
CA PHE A 277 18.73 -1.88 -8.45
C PHE A 277 18.93 -3.26 -9.08
N GLN A 278 18.07 -3.67 -10.01
CA GLN A 278 18.23 -4.93 -10.73
C GLN A 278 19.51 -4.96 -11.57
N PHE A 279 19.83 -3.88 -12.27
CA PHE A 279 21.09 -3.74 -12.99
C PHE A 279 22.28 -3.76 -12.02
N ALA A 280 22.23 -2.97 -10.94
CA ALA A 280 23.32 -2.90 -9.97
C ALA A 280 23.63 -4.27 -9.34
N ARG A 281 22.60 -5.08 -9.05
CA ARG A 281 22.78 -6.46 -8.57
C ARG A 281 23.49 -7.36 -9.58
N ASP A 282 23.11 -7.26 -10.86
CA ASP A 282 23.75 -8.04 -11.92
C ASP A 282 25.21 -7.62 -12.13
N TRP A 283 25.45 -6.31 -12.18
CA TRP A 283 26.80 -5.76 -12.35
C TRP A 283 27.70 -6.09 -11.16
N ALA A 284 27.22 -5.91 -9.93
CA ALA A 284 27.97 -6.24 -8.72
C ALA A 284 28.32 -7.74 -8.68
N ALA A 285 27.40 -8.64 -9.05
CA ALA A 285 27.68 -10.07 -9.09
C ALA A 285 28.78 -10.48 -10.10
N ARG A 286 29.11 -9.62 -11.07
CA ARG A 286 30.19 -9.84 -12.04
C ARG A 286 31.54 -9.22 -11.62
N HIS A 287 31.52 -8.25 -10.71
CA HIS A 287 32.68 -7.38 -10.42
C HIS A 287 33.02 -7.28 -8.92
N VAL A 288 32.32 -8.02 -8.05
CA VAL A 288 32.58 -8.20 -6.62
C VAL A 288 32.83 -9.68 -6.37
#